data_AF-N6YQ18-F1
#
_entry.id   AF-N6YQ18-F1
#
_cell.length_a   1.000
_cell.length_b   1.000
_cell.length_c   1.000
_cell.angle_alpha   90.00
_cell.angle_beta   90.00
_cell.angle_gamma   90.00
#
_symmetry.space_group_name_H-M   'P 1'
#
loop_
_entity.id
_entity.type
_entity.pdbx_description
1 polymer ?
#
loop_
_entity_poly.entity_id
_entity_poly.type
_entity_poly.pdbx_seq_one_letter_code
_entity_poly.pdbx_strand_id
1 'polypeptide(L)'
;WRAGIPAKGVPACAACHGPAGAGMPAQYPRLSGQFAEYTEAQMKAFRDGVRANDPNGMMRTIALKMTDPEIKAVADYATGLR
;
A
#
# COMPACT_ATOMS: atom_id res chain seq x y z
N TRP A 1 4.26 -6.93 -4.08
CA TRP A 1 4.57 -6.88 -2.63
C TRP A 1 6.06 -6.83 -2.31
N ARG A 2 6.83 -7.90 -2.57
CA ARG A 2 8.25 -7.99 -2.12
C ARG A 2 9.28 -7.27 -2.99
N ALA A 3 8.99 -7.06 -4.28
CA ALA A 3 9.92 -6.43 -5.22
C ALA A 3 9.58 -4.97 -5.56
N GLY A 4 8.34 -4.53 -5.30
CA GLY A 4 7.85 -3.24 -5.78
C GLY A 4 7.63 -3.23 -7.29
N ILE A 5 7.65 -2.04 -7.89
CA ILE A 5 7.59 -1.81 -9.34
C ILE A 5 8.78 -0.90 -9.70
N PRO A 6 9.99 -1.47 -9.96
CA PRO A 6 11.20 -0.68 -10.16
C PRO A 6 11.09 0.33 -11.32
N ALA A 7 10.45 -0.06 -12.42
CA ALA A 7 10.23 0.80 -13.58
C ALA A 7 9.40 2.06 -13.28
N LYS A 8 8.62 2.06 -12.20
CA LYS A 8 7.79 3.20 -11.76
C LYS A 8 8.34 3.88 -10.52
N GLY A 9 9.49 3.43 -10.00
CA GLY A 9 10.04 3.91 -8.73
C GLY A 9 9.09 3.69 -7.56
N VAL A 10 8.35 2.57 -7.57
CA VAL A 10 7.53 2.10 -6.43
C VAL A 10 8.37 1.08 -5.67
N PRO A 11 8.76 1.35 -4.40
CA PRO A 11 9.51 0.39 -3.60
C PRO A 11 8.65 -0.82 -3.24
N ALA A 12 9.30 -1.87 -2.72
CA ALA A 12 8.58 -3.00 -2.15
C ALA A 12 7.65 -2.56 -1.01
N CYS A 13 6.39 -2.97 -1.04
CA CYS A 13 5.41 -2.70 0.03
C CYS A 13 5.92 -3.25 1.37
N ALA A 14 6.59 -4.41 1.30
CA ALA A 14 7.21 -5.07 2.44
C ALA A 14 8.34 -4.26 3.09
N ALA A 15 8.92 -3.28 2.40
CA ALA A 15 10.00 -2.46 2.95
C ALA A 15 9.53 -1.57 4.12
N CYS A 16 8.25 -1.16 4.09
CA CYS A 16 7.67 -0.35 5.16
C CYS A 16 6.62 -1.12 5.97
N HIS A 17 5.77 -1.92 5.31
CA HIS A 17 4.69 -2.67 5.98
C HIS A 17 5.12 -4.05 6.48
N GLY A 18 6.39 -4.41 6.31
CA GLY A 18 6.97 -5.68 6.71
C GLY A 18 6.64 -6.84 5.75
N PRO A 19 7.43 -7.93 5.78
CA PRO A 19 7.26 -9.07 4.86
C PRO A 19 5.87 -9.72 4.94
N ALA A 20 5.33 -9.81 6.15
CA ALA A 20 4.01 -10.37 6.45
C ALA A 20 2.92 -9.31 6.61
N GLY A 21 3.17 -8.04 6.23
CA GLY A 21 2.16 -6.98 6.37
C GLY A 21 1.83 -6.61 7.82
N ALA A 22 2.66 -6.98 8.79
CA ALA A 22 2.43 -6.66 10.21
C ALA A 22 2.52 -5.16 10.51
N GLY A 23 3.16 -4.38 9.63
CA GLY A 23 3.44 -2.97 9.86
C GLY A 23 4.50 -2.74 10.93
N MET A 24 4.71 -1.47 11.27
CA MET A 24 5.49 -1.02 12.40
C MET A 24 4.63 0.00 13.16
N PRO A 25 4.19 -0.30 14.40
CA PRO A 25 3.28 0.57 15.14
C PRO A 25 3.72 2.04 15.15
N ALA A 26 2.75 2.94 15.08
CA ALA A 26 2.91 4.41 14.96
C ALA A 26 3.55 4.93 13.65
N GLN A 27 4.25 4.11 12.87
CA GLN A 27 4.91 4.55 11.63
C GLN A 27 4.24 4.00 10.37
N TYR A 28 3.99 2.69 10.33
CA TYR A 28 3.41 1.99 9.19
C TYR A 28 2.29 1.06 9.66
N PRO A 29 1.05 1.26 9.21
CA PRO A 29 -0.07 0.45 9.67
C PRO A 29 0.08 -1.01 9.24
N ARG A 30 -0.52 -1.90 10.04
CA ARG A 30 -0.73 -3.30 9.68
C ARG A 30 -1.66 -3.39 8.46
N LEU A 31 -1.26 -4.19 7.49
CA LEU A 31 -2.04 -4.52 6.29
C LEU A 31 -2.48 -6.00 6.24
N SER A 32 -1.83 -6.89 7.00
CA SER A 32 -2.25 -8.30 7.04
C SER A 32 -3.64 -8.47 7.63
N GLY A 33 -4.42 -9.36 7.02
CA GLY A 33 -5.81 -9.63 7.41
C GLY A 33 -6.79 -8.49 7.13
N GLN A 34 -6.38 -7.44 6.41
CA GLN A 34 -7.29 -6.40 5.94
C GLN A 34 -8.04 -6.87 4.68
N PHE A 35 -9.28 -6.41 4.50
CA PHE A 35 -10.07 -6.72 3.30
C PHE A 35 -9.47 -6.07 2.06
N ALA A 36 -9.55 -6.76 0.92
CA ALA A 36 -8.96 -6.31 -0.32
C ALA A 36 -9.63 -5.03 -0.80
N GLU A 37 -10.96 -4.99 -0.72
CA GLU A 37 -11.80 -3.86 -1.11
C GLU A 37 -11.48 -2.63 -0.27
N TYR A 38 -11.28 -2.81 1.04
CA TYR A 38 -10.86 -1.73 1.92
C TYR A 38 -9.47 -1.20 1.50
N THR A 39 -8.51 -2.09 1.32
CA THR A 39 -7.12 -1.72 0.96
C THR A 39 -7.06 -0.99 -0.38
N GLU A 40 -7.79 -1.49 -1.38
CA GLU A 40 -7.95 -0.84 -2.68
C GLU A 40 -8.57 0.56 -2.54
N ALA A 41 -9.66 0.68 -1.78
CA ALA A 41 -10.31 1.98 -1.54
C ALA A 41 -9.37 2.97 -0.85
N GLN A 42 -8.57 2.53 0.13
CA GLN A 42 -7.61 3.41 0.80
C GLN A 42 -6.49 3.87 -0.14
N MET A 43 -5.98 2.97 -0.98
CA MET A 43 -4.97 3.32 -1.99
C MET A 43 -5.50 4.34 -3.00
N LYS A 44 -6.74 4.18 -3.48
CA LYS A 44 -7.39 5.17 -4.35
C LYS A 44 -7.60 6.49 -3.62
N ALA A 45 -8.06 6.46 -2.37
CA ALA A 45 -8.23 7.67 -1.56
C ALA A 45 -6.90 8.43 -1.35
N PHE A 46 -5.77 7.73 -1.18
CA PHE A 46 -4.45 8.36 -1.16
C PHE A 46 -4.09 8.96 -2.52
N ARG A 47 -4.28 8.21 -3.61
CA ARG A 47 -4.00 8.69 -4.98
C ARG A 47 -4.77 9.96 -5.31
N ASP A 48 -6.04 10.01 -4.93
CA ASP A 48 -6.95 11.10 -5.24
C ASP A 48 -6.85 12.26 -4.21
N GLY A 49 -6.00 12.12 -3.19
CA GLY A 49 -5.79 13.13 -2.15
C GLY A 49 -6.90 13.23 -1.10
N VAL A 50 -7.97 12.44 -1.22
CA VAL A 50 -9.06 12.32 -0.22
C VAL A 50 -8.51 11.89 1.14
N ARG A 51 -7.52 10.99 1.13
CA ARG A 51 -6.80 10.56 2.32
C ARG A 51 -5.39 11.15 2.30
N ALA A 52 -5.05 11.89 3.37
CA ALA A 52 -3.76 12.58 3.50
C ALA A 52 -3.13 12.40 4.90
N ASN A 53 -3.53 11.36 5.63
CA ASN A 53 -3.00 11.02 6.95
C ASN A 53 -1.68 10.20 6.87
N ASP A 54 -0.87 10.48 5.86
CA ASP A 54 0.42 9.85 5.62
C ASP A 54 1.55 10.87 5.81
N PRO A 55 2.40 10.69 6.85
CA PRO A 55 3.55 11.56 7.06
C PRO A 55 4.40 11.69 5.80
N ASN A 56 4.84 12.91 5.48
CA ASN A 56 5.63 13.23 4.28
C ASN A 56 4.99 12.86 2.93
N GLY A 57 3.68 12.58 2.88
CA GLY A 57 3.00 12.21 1.64
C GLY A 57 3.48 10.87 1.06
N MET A 58 3.99 9.97 1.90
CA MET A 58 4.58 8.70 1.49
C MET A 58 3.61 7.86 0.67
N MET A 59 2.43 7.54 1.22
CA MET A 59 1.47 6.66 0.54
C MET A 59 0.80 7.34 -0.64
N ARG A 60 0.57 8.66 -0.59
CA ARG A 60 0.11 9.42 -1.76
C ARG A 60 1.11 9.34 -2.91
N THR A 61 2.40 9.51 -2.64
CA THR A 61 3.48 9.38 -3.64
C THR A 61 3.53 7.98 -4.26
N ILE A 62 3.32 6.92 -3.44
CA ILE A 62 3.26 5.56 -3.95
C ILE A 62 2.01 5.34 -4.82
N ALA A 63 0.83 5.73 -4.32
CA ALA A 63 -0.43 5.50 -4.99
C ALA A 63 -0.53 6.24 -6.33
N LEU A 64 0.03 7.46 -6.44
CA LEU A 64 0.13 8.23 -7.68
C LEU A 64 0.89 7.52 -8.81
N LYS A 65 1.80 6.61 -8.47
CA LYS A 65 2.61 5.86 -9.44
C LYS A 65 1.95 4.54 -9.88
N MET A 66 0.81 4.19 -9.31
CA MET A 66 0.15 2.91 -9.54
C MET A 66 -1.15 3.08 -10.33
N THR A 67 -1.34 2.17 -11.29
CA THR A 67 -2.59 2.01 -12.04
C THR A 67 -3.63 1.25 -11.23
N ASP A 68 -4.91 1.32 -11.63
CA ASP A 68 -5.99 0.58 -10.97
C ASP A 68 -5.73 -0.94 -10.90
N PRO A 69 -5.27 -1.62 -11.97
CA PRO A 69 -4.93 -3.04 -11.88
C PRO A 69 -3.80 -3.32 -10.89
N GLU A 70 -2.79 -2.44 -10.77
CA GLU A 70 -1.68 -2.63 -9.82
C GLU A 70 -2.12 -2.42 -8.38
N ILE A 71 -2.98 -1.42 -8.13
CA ILE A 71 -3.59 -1.18 -6.81
C ILE A 71 -4.44 -2.40 -6.41
N LYS A 72 -5.30 -2.87 -7.31
CA LYS A 72 -6.11 -4.07 -7.07
C LYS A 72 -5.23 -5.29 -6.79
N ALA A 73 -4.20 -5.52 -7.60
CA ALA A 73 -3.31 -6.66 -7.44
C ALA A 73 -2.58 -6.66 -6.07
N VAL A 74 -2.12 -5.49 -5.59
CA VAL A 74 -1.48 -5.42 -4.27
C VAL A 74 -2.47 -5.57 -3.12
N ALA A 75 -3.70 -5.05 -3.27
CA ALA A 75 -4.76 -5.19 -2.29
C ALA A 75 -5.18 -6.66 -2.12
N ASP A 76 -5.44 -7.35 -3.24
CA ASP A 76 -5.77 -8.79 -3.25
C ASP A 76 -4.65 -9.62 -2.61
N TYR A 77 -3.38 -9.29 -2.91
CA TYR A 77 -2.23 -9.95 -2.29
C TYR A 77 -2.13 -9.70 -0.78
N ALA A 78 -2.37 -8.46 -0.34
CA ALA A 78 -2.23 -8.06 1.06
C ALA A 78 -3.22 -8.79 1.98
N THR A 79 -4.43 -9.07 1.50
CA THR A 79 -5.44 -9.84 2.24
C THR A 79 -4.99 -11.27 2.55
N GLY A 80 -4.16 -11.87 1.68
CA GLY A 80 -3.61 -13.21 1.89
C GLY A 80 -2.46 -13.29 2.89
N LEU A 81 -1.95 -12.15 3.38
CA LEU A 81 -0.82 -12.11 4.32
C LEU A 81 -1.24 -12.55 5.72
N ARG A 82 -0.37 -13.33 6.37
CA ARG A 82 -0.49 -13.81 7.75
C ARG A 82 0.82 -13.61 8.49
#